data_AF-A0A932S5V7-F1
#
_entry.id   AF-A0A932S5V7-F1
#
_cell.length_a   1.000
_cell.length_b   1.000
_cell.length_c   1.000
_cell.angle_alpha   90.00
_cell.angle_beta   90.00
_cell.angle_gamma   90.00
#
_symmetry.space_group_name_H-M   'P 1'
#
loop_
_entity.id
_entity.type
_entity.pdbx_description
1 polymer ?
#
loop_
_entity_poly.entity_id
_entity_poly.type
_entity_poly.pdbx_seq_one_letter_code
_entity_poly.pdbx_strand_id
1 'polypeptide(L)' 'MSPSSLYKKAAIVGAYEYPLRSAPGKTAIQVQAECVFKALDEAGLTIKD' A
#
# COMPACT_ATOMS: atom_id res chain seq x y z
N MET A 1 -27.55 -18.05 4.52
CA MET A 1 -26.39 -17.40 5.16
C MET A 1 -26.31 -15.98 4.60
N SER A 2 -26.69 -14.96 5.37
CA SER A 2 -26.65 -13.57 4.91
C SER A 2 -25.19 -13.11 4.82
N PRO A 3 -24.72 -12.47 3.73
CA PRO A 3 -23.35 -11.99 3.63
C PRO A 3 -23.13 -10.96 4.73
N SER A 4 -22.20 -11.24 5.64
CA SER A 4 -21.90 -10.36 6.76
C SER A 4 -21.38 -9.01 6.25
N SER A 5 -22.04 -7.92 6.65
CA SER A 5 -21.66 -6.54 6.28
C SER A 5 -20.19 -6.23 6.61
N LEU A 6 -19.53 -5.48 5.73
CA LEU A 6 -18.15 -4.97 5.89
C LEU A 6 -18.08 -3.62 6.63
N TYR A 7 -19.22 -3.04 7.00
CA TYR A 7 -19.28 -1.76 7.68
C TYR A 7 -18.44 -1.76 8.97
N LYS A 8 -17.51 -0.80 9.10
CA LYS A 8 -16.57 -0.65 10.23
C LYS A 8 -15.64 -1.85 10.50
N LYS A 9 -15.46 -2.75 9.53
CA LYS A 9 -14.56 -3.92 9.68
C LYS A 9 -13.17 -3.73 9.05
N ALA A 10 -12.94 -2.65 8.31
CA ALA A 10 -11.68 -2.35 7.67
C ALA A 10 -11.44 -0.84 7.60
N ALA A 11 -10.17 -0.44 7.57
CA ALA A 11 -9.73 0.93 7.37
C ALA A 11 -8.45 0.95 6.55
N ILE A 12 -8.23 2.03 5.80
CA ILE A 12 -6.95 2.32 5.14
C ILE A 12 -6.12 3.11 6.14
N VAL A 13 -4.93 2.60 6.47
CA VAL A 13 -4.05 3.19 7.50
C VAL A 13 -2.75 3.77 6.94
N GLY A 14 -2.48 3.60 5.65
CA GLY A 14 -1.35 4.19 4.94
C GLY A 14 -1.51 4.05 3.43
N ALA A 15 -1.01 5.03 2.68
CA ALA A 15 -1.09 5.07 1.23
C ALA A 15 0.04 5.94 0.65
N TYR A 16 0.88 5.35 -0.20
CA TYR A 16 1.94 6.08 -0.88
C TYR A 16 1.86 5.93 -2.40
N GLU A 17 1.99 7.04 -3.11
CA GLU A 17 2.10 7.07 -4.57
C GLU A 17 3.55 7.32 -5.01
N TYR A 18 3.99 6.58 -6.03
CA TYR A 18 5.31 6.80 -6.61
C TYR A 18 5.39 8.20 -7.25
N PRO A 19 6.42 9.01 -6.95
CA PRO A 19 6.38 10.45 -7.24
C PRO A 19 6.59 10.79 -8.72
N LEU A 20 7.11 9.85 -9.52
CA LEU A 20 7.38 10.07 -10.94
C LEU A 20 6.30 9.42 -11.79
N ARG A 21 5.80 10.17 -12.76
CA ARG A 21 4.88 9.66 -13.80
C ARG A 21 5.54 8.59 -14.70
N SER A 22 6.84 8.71 -14.92
CA SER A 22 7.64 7.76 -15.69
C SER A 22 8.95 7.52 -14.95
N ALA A 23 9.29 6.25 -14.74
CA ALA A 23 10.48 5.82 -14.01
C ALA A 23 11.39 4.98 -14.91
N PRO A 24 12.01 5.58 -15.95
CA PRO A 24 12.96 4.87 -16.78
C PRO A 24 14.11 4.34 -15.92
N GLY A 25 14.43 3.06 -16.08
CA GLY A 25 15.44 2.38 -15.26
C GLY A 25 14.90 1.67 -14.01
N LYS A 26 13.59 1.74 -13.75
CA LYS A 26 12.93 0.88 -12.77
C LYS A 26 11.92 -0.04 -13.44
N THR A 27 11.89 -1.29 -12.97
CA THR A 27 10.82 -2.23 -13.32
C THR A 27 9.56 -1.91 -12.52
N ALA A 28 8.40 -2.37 -13.01
CA ALA A 28 7.14 -2.19 -12.31
C ALA A 28 7.17 -2.74 -10.87
N ILE A 29 7.84 -3.88 -10.65
CA ILE A 29 7.93 -4.47 -9.31
C ILE A 29 8.77 -3.63 -8.35
N GLN A 30 9.81 -2.94 -8.84
CA GLN A 30 10.60 -2.02 -8.00
C GLN A 30 9.77 -0.81 -7.58
N VAL A 31 8.98 -0.25 -8.50
CA VAL A 31 8.06 0.86 -8.20
C VAL A 31 7.02 0.43 -7.16
N GLN A 32 6.40 -0.74 -7.36
CA GLN A 32 5.39 -1.26 -6.45
C GLN A 32 5.98 -1.60 -5.07
N ALA A 33 7.19 -2.16 -5.01
CA ALA A 33 7.88 -2.44 -3.76
C ALA A 33 8.13 -1.15 -2.96
N GLU A 34 8.59 -0.07 -3.61
CA GLU A 34 8.77 1.23 -2.94
C GLU A 34 7.45 1.78 -2.39
N CYS A 35 6.36 1.67 -3.14
CA CYS A 35 5.05 2.09 -2.64
C CYS A 35 4.60 1.28 -1.44
N VAL A 36 4.78 -0.05 -1.47
CA VAL A 36 4.42 -0.93 -0.34
C VAL A 36 5.20 -0.54 0.91
N PHE A 37 6.52 -0.39 0.81
CA PHE A 37 7.34 -0.03 1.97
C PHE A 37 6.99 1.34 2.54
N LYS A 38 6.72 2.34 1.69
CA LYS A 38 6.39 3.69 2.17
C LYS A 38 4.96 3.81 2.71
N ALA A 39 4.01 3.06 2.16
CA ALA A 39 2.65 3.00 2.72
C ALA A 39 2.64 2.31 4.09
N LEU A 40 3.48 1.29 4.30
CA LEU A 40 3.68 0.66 5.60
C LEU A 40 4.33 1.63 6.60
N ASP A 41 5.36 2.36 6.16
CA ASP A 41 6.06 3.36 6.99
C ASP A 41 5.11 4.48 7.46
N GLU A 42 4.25 5.01 6.57
CA GLU A 42 3.20 5.99 6.94
C GLU A 42 2.23 5.44 8.00
N ALA A 43 1.89 4.14 7.89
CA ALA A 43 1.04 3.45 8.85
C ALA A 43 1.76 3.11 10.17
N GLY A 44 3.09 3.33 10.27
CA GLY A 44 3.90 2.89 11.40
C GLY A 44 4.05 1.37 11.49
N LEU A 45 3.95 0.67 10.35
CA LEU A 45 3.99 -0.78 10.21
C LEU A 45 5.25 -1.25 9.47
N THR A 46 5.45 -2.56 9.48
CA THR A 46 6.51 -3.28 8.77
C THR A 46 5.92 -4.37 7.90
N ILE A 47 6.74 -5.00 7.05
CA ILE A 47 6.29 -6.11 6.20
C ILE A 47 5.94 -7.40 6.98
N LYS A 48 6.20 -7.43 8.29
CA LYS A 48 5.96 -8.58 9.16
C LYS A 48 4.71 -8.40 10.04
N ASP A 49 4.11 -7.22 10.05
CA ASP A 49 2.82 -6.96 10.71
C ASP A 49 1.66 -7.51 9.88
#